data_AF-A0A357JIF1-F1
#
_entry.id   AF-A0A357JIF1-F1
#
_cell.length_a   1.000
_cell.length_b   1.000
_cell.length_c   1.000
_cell.angle_alpha   90.00
_cell.angle_beta   90.00
_cell.angle_gamma   90.00
#
_symmetry.space_group_name_H-M   'P 1'
#
loop_
_entity.id
_entity.type
_entity.pdbx_description
1 polymer ?
#
loop_
_entity_poly.entity_id
_entity_poly.type
_entity_poly.pdbx_seq_one_letter_code
_entity_poly.pdbx_strand_id
1 'polypeptide(L)' 'MNKIIPLIIGLIAIVNVLYSFKGSGTQAIFGIEMNVWIYRLIWSVLAVLFLYDYYKKSKLRY' A
#
# COMPACT_ATOMS: atom_id res chain seq x y z
N MET A 1 13.79 -6.62 -10.79
CA MET A 1 13.06 -5.34 -10.58
C MET A 1 13.91 -4.39 -9.76
N ASN A 2 14.06 -3.15 -10.21
CA ASN A 2 14.77 -2.13 -9.44
C ASN A 2 14.09 -1.96 -8.06
N LYS A 3 14.88 -1.98 -6.96
CA LYS A 3 14.35 -1.89 -5.58
C LYS A 3 13.56 -0.59 -5.32
N ILE A 4 13.76 0.41 -6.16
CA ILE A 4 13.04 1.68 -6.11
C ILE A 4 11.54 1.50 -6.42
N ILE A 5 11.18 0.56 -7.30
CA ILE A 5 9.78 0.31 -7.68
C ILE A 5 8.92 -0.14 -6.48
N PRO A 6 9.26 -1.21 -5.73
CA PRO A 6 8.48 -1.60 -4.57
C PRO A 6 8.46 -0.53 -3.48
N LEU A 7 9.53 0.26 -3.34
CA LEU A 7 9.55 1.39 -2.40
C LEU A 7 8.51 2.47 -2.77
N ILE A 8 8.46 2.88 -4.03
CA ILE A 8 7.49 3.88 -4.52
C ILE A 8 6.06 3.37 -4.33
N ILE A 9 5.78 2.12 -4.71
CA ILE A 9 4.44 1.54 -4.57
C ILE A 9 4.04 1.43 -3.08
N GLY A 10 4.98 1.04 -2.21
CA GLY A 10 4.75 0.99 -0.76
C GLY A 10 4.41 2.37 -0.18
N LEU A 11 5.09 3.43 -0.62
CA LEU A 11 4.80 4.80 -0.20
C LEU A 11 3.41 5.26 -0.68
N ILE A 12 3.05 4.98 -1.93
CA ILE A 12 1.71 5.27 -2.47
C ILE A 12 0.64 4.56 -1.63
N ALA A 13 0.87 3.30 -1.26
CA ALA A 13 -0.05 2.54 -0.43
C ALA A 13 -0.25 3.18 0.96
N ILE A 14 0.84 3.61 1.61
CA ILE A 14 0.77 4.32 2.91
C ILE A 14 -0.03 5.61 2.79
N VAL A 15 0.23 6.40 1.75
CA VAL A 15 -0.49 7.67 1.51
C VAL A 15 -1.99 7.41 1.36
N ASN A 16 -2.40 6.38 0.60
CA ASN A 16 -3.82 6.01 0.47
C ASN A 16 -4.46 5.63 1.81
N VAL A 17 -3.76 4.86 2.65
CA VAL A 17 -4.25 4.55 4.01
C VAL A 17 -4.45 5.83 4.82
N LEU A 18 -3.46 6.73 4.84
CA LEU A 18 -3.52 7.98 5.61
C LEU A 18 -4.64 8.92 5.12
N TYR A 19 -4.78 9.08 3.81
CA TYR A 19 -5.86 9.91 3.24
C TYR A 19 -7.24 9.34 3.49
N SER A 20 -7.38 8.01 3.55
CA SER A 20 -8.67 7.37 3.82
C SER A 20 -9.26 7.70 5.19
N PHE A 21 -8.47 8.18 6.15
CA PHE A 21 -8.97 8.61 7.47
C PHE A 21 -9.67 9.96 7.43
N LYS A 22 -9.49 10.75 6.37
CA LYS A 22 -10.21 12.02 6.18
C LYS A 22 -11.64 11.82 5.65
N GLY A 23 -11.98 10.61 5.20
CA GLY A 23 -13.30 10.26 4.66
C GLY A 23 -13.97 9.13 5.42
N SER A 24 -15.31 9.12 5.39
CA SER A 24 -16.14 8.04 5.93
C SER A 24 -17.08 7.51 4.84
N GLY A 25 -17.33 6.20 4.81
CA GLY A 25 -18.27 5.57 3.89
C GLY A 25 -17.63 4.52 2.97
N THR A 26 -17.92 4.61 1.69
CA THR A 26 -17.39 3.75 0.63
C THR A 26 -16.25 4.45 -0.12
N GLN A 27 -15.23 3.68 -0.50
CA GLN A 27 -14.11 4.10 -1.33
C GLN A 27 -13.98 3.11 -2.48
N ALA A 28 -13.49 3.58 -3.63
CA ALA A 28 -13.26 2.73 -4.79
C ALA A 28 -11.79 2.30 -4.89
N ILE A 29 -11.56 1.01 -5.12
CA ILE A 29 -10.27 0.47 -5.54
C ILE A 29 -10.45 -0.13 -6.94
N PHE A 30 -9.68 0.35 -7.92
CA PHE A 30 -9.78 -0.09 -9.32
C PHE A 30 -11.21 -0.06 -9.90
N GLY A 31 -12.03 0.92 -9.48
CA GLY A 31 -13.43 1.05 -9.91
C GLY A 31 -14.43 0.19 -9.13
N ILE A 32 -13.97 -0.62 -8.17
CA ILE A 32 -14.83 -1.41 -7.28
C ILE A 32 -15.05 -0.63 -5.98
N GLU A 33 -16.29 -0.26 -5.72
CA GLU A 33 -16.68 0.36 -4.46
C GLU A 33 -16.67 -0.66 -3.32
N MET A 34 -16.10 -0.25 -2.18
CA MET A 34 -16.05 -1.09 -0.99
C MET A 34 -16.05 -0.24 0.27
N ASN A 35 -16.36 -0.90 1.39
CA ASN A 35 -16.30 -0.26 2.70
C ASN A 35 -14.89 0.31 2.97
N VAL A 36 -14.82 1.51 3.54
CA VAL A 36 -13.54 2.18 3.85
C VAL A 36 -12.60 1.34 4.73
N TRP A 37 -13.11 0.48 5.61
CA TRP A 37 -12.29 -0.43 6.41
C TRP A 37 -11.63 -1.52 5.56
N ILE A 38 -12.36 -2.06 4.58
CA ILE A 38 -11.81 -3.02 3.61
C ILE A 38 -10.76 -2.33 2.74
N TYR A 39 -11.06 -1.11 2.26
CA TYR A 39 -10.11 -0.28 1.53
C TYR A 39 -8.80 -0.10 2.32
N ARG A 40 -8.90 0.28 3.60
CA ARG A 40 -7.74 0.46 4.50
C ARG A 40 -6.95 -0.83 4.68
N LEU A 41 -7.61 -1.96 4.87
CA LEU A 41 -6.94 -3.26 5.02
C LEU A 41 -6.16 -3.63 3.76
N ILE A 42 -6.76 -3.47 2.58
CA ILE A 42 -6.09 -3.76 1.31
C ILE A 42 -4.83 -2.90 1.15
N TRP A 43 -4.96 -1.58 1.31
CA TRP A 43 -3.80 -0.69 1.18
C TRP A 43 -2.75 -0.91 2.26
N SER A 44 -3.13 -1.27 3.48
CA SER A 44 -2.19 -1.61 4.56
C SER A 44 -1.40 -2.88 4.24
N VAL A 45 -2.07 -3.93 3.76
CA VAL A 45 -1.41 -5.18 3.34
C VAL A 45 -0.47 -4.92 2.18
N LEU A 46 -0.89 -4.14 1.18
CA LEU A 46 -0.02 -3.76 0.06
C LEU A 46 1.23 -3.01 0.55
N ALA A 47 1.05 -2.02 1.44
CA ALA A 47 2.18 -1.28 2.02
C ALA A 47 3.18 -2.24 2.69
N VAL A 48 2.71 -3.16 3.53
CA VAL A 48 3.56 -4.14 4.21
C VAL A 48 4.27 -5.06 3.22
N LEU A 49 3.56 -5.61 2.23
CA LEU A 49 4.14 -6.52 1.23
C LEU A 49 5.25 -5.85 0.41
N PHE A 50 5.01 -4.62 -0.06
CA PHE A 50 5.99 -3.89 -0.86
C PHE A 50 7.18 -3.39 -0.05
N LEU A 51 6.97 -2.94 1.19
CA LEU A 51 8.07 -2.61 2.10
C LEU A 51 8.88 -3.84 2.48
N TYR A 52 8.24 -4.99 2.69
CA TYR A 52 8.92 -6.24 2.98
C TYR A 52 9.74 -6.74 1.77
N ASP A 53 9.20 -6.66 0.56
CA ASP A 53 9.94 -6.98 -0.67
C ASP A 53 11.15 -6.04 -0.87
N TYR A 54 10.98 -4.75 -0.59
CA TYR A 54 12.08 -3.79 -0.59
C TYR A 54 13.18 -4.19 0.41
N TYR A 55 12.80 -4.49 1.65
CA TYR A 55 13.73 -4.88 2.71
C TYR A 55 14.46 -6.19 2.36
N LYS A 56 13.74 -7.19 1.87
CA LYS A 56 14.31 -8.47 1.42
C LYS A 56 15.33 -8.26 0.30
N LYS A 57 14.99 -7.46 -0.71
CA LYS A 57 15.91 -7.11 -1.83
C LYS A 57 17.10 -6.27 -1.38
N SER A 58 16.95 -5.47 -0.32
CA SER A 58 18.06 -4.73 0.27
C SER A 58 19.02 -5.63 1.06
N LYS A 59 18.50 -6.66 1.74
CA LYS A 59 19.30 -7.60 2.53
C LYS A 59 20.05 -8.63 1.68
N LEU A 60 19.50 -9.05 0.54
CA LEU A 60 20.12 -9.98 -0.43
C LEU A 60 21.32 -9.41 -1.20
N ARG A 61 21.76 -8.18 -0.90
CA ARG A 61 22.83 -7.47 -1.60
C ARG A 61 24.14 -7.35 -0.80
N TYR A 62 24.24 -8.08 0.31
CA TYR A 62 25.47 -8.31 1.07
C TYR A 62 25.96 -9.73 0.81
#